data_AF-A0A9D9CUS9-F1
#
_entry.id   AF-A0A9D9CUS9-F1
#
_cell.length_a   1.000
_cell.length_b   1.000
_cell.length_c   1.000
_cell.angle_alpha   90.00
_cell.angle_beta   90.00
_cell.angle_gamma   90.00
#
_symmetry.space_group_name_H-M   'P 1'
#
loop_
_entity.id
_entity.type
_entity.pdbx_description
1 polymer ?
#
loop_
_entity_poly.entity_id
_entity_poly.type
_entity_poly.pdbx_seq_one_letter_code
_entity_poly.pdbx_strand_id
1 'polypeptide(L)'
;VNFAHWIALLKPTFTGMENDEAARTITIQSEVYTKGKLDLTNRTTSGDDVKYITVQMDNEGTPYIYIPPMGSGKTLAITVVSNKGNMYSASITSSKAIVSGVQYSVSIDLTKETTDDYRWYNGITATETSNIRGTGTEEDPYIIHTAHDLQWLIDQSSYGNYERYEANDRDIYKTILTLGKYYRLTHDLYIDSDEDVVDGEGNVVQARGWTPIGPGYEDERSNIYDSFIGHFDGGGHTISGKMVPIAKSISKDGGQMFGFFGWYSKYRKYPEIEEVASIRNLHMDVTVECDSKVTKELYSGGPSVMVGAIVGHVDGDLFDISNCTVRGKVQGGISSGTTAAYTSVGGLIGLGTPINSISDCHNYSTVIGGYPTGPCAQSHTGGLIGYAYDPDLTISNCTNNGPVNAGTSSESAQTGGLAGILVNYKKMTDCHNYADITGGNVTDNGNNSKPWQYIGGLCGNDINGTMYNCSNSGKITSGAMAVITGSYASPNSTVIIGGLSGFCGSHVSQCTNTGDIVVSTVDKAEVGGIAGSYHTGTMTSTSNYGKFSFNGDIIQSCTLGGLVGAAENTIHDCTNNAPVVGNNGTWLSRTGGLIGMAGK
;
A
#
# COMPACT_ATOMS: atom_id res chain seq x y z
N VAL A 1 -28.77 -26.50 3.00
CA VAL A 1 -29.97 -25.68 2.75
C VAL A 1 -30.29 -25.78 1.27
N ASN A 2 -31.54 -26.05 0.91
CA ASN A 2 -31.97 -26.25 -0.47
C ASN A 2 -32.03 -24.88 -1.17
N PHE A 3 -30.92 -24.45 -1.79
CA PHE A 3 -30.82 -23.17 -2.53
C PHE A 3 -31.47 -23.24 -3.93
N ALA A 4 -32.07 -24.37 -4.28
CA ALA A 4 -32.64 -24.72 -5.59
C ALA A 4 -33.84 -23.86 -6.02
N HIS A 5 -34.04 -22.67 -5.42
CA HIS A 5 -35.22 -21.86 -5.67
C HIS A 5 -34.86 -20.48 -6.22
N TRP A 6 -33.66 -19.92 -5.97
CA TRP A 6 -33.36 -18.50 -6.31
C TRP A 6 -32.16 -18.24 -7.26
N ILE A 7 -31.34 -19.25 -7.58
CA ILE A 7 -30.19 -19.13 -8.49
C ILE A 7 -30.15 -20.30 -9.48
N ALA A 8 -29.58 -20.08 -10.66
CA ALA A 8 -29.24 -21.13 -11.62
C ALA A 8 -27.75 -21.47 -11.49
N LEU A 9 -27.42 -22.73 -11.77
CA LEU A 9 -26.05 -23.24 -11.73
C LEU A 9 -25.59 -23.56 -13.14
N LEU A 10 -24.51 -22.93 -13.61
CA LEU A 10 -23.81 -23.35 -14.81
C LEU A 10 -22.62 -24.22 -14.42
N LYS A 11 -22.55 -25.42 -15.00
CA LYS A 11 -21.37 -26.28 -14.96
C LYS A 11 -20.64 -26.16 -16.30
N PRO A 12 -19.62 -25.28 -16.40
CA PRO A 12 -18.87 -25.09 -17.63
C PRO A 12 -17.95 -26.27 -17.95
N THR A 13 -17.88 -26.61 -19.22
CA THR A 13 -16.77 -27.36 -19.82
C THR A 13 -16.03 -26.39 -20.74
N PHE A 14 -14.79 -26.07 -20.40
CA PHE A 14 -13.94 -25.19 -21.20
C PHE A 14 -13.25 -25.98 -22.32
N THR A 15 -13.38 -25.49 -23.54
CA THR A 15 -12.60 -25.94 -24.71
C THR A 15 -11.75 -24.77 -25.22
N GLY A 16 -10.69 -25.03 -25.98
CA GLY A 16 -9.82 -23.98 -26.55
C GLY A 16 -8.64 -23.55 -25.67
N MET A 17 -8.53 -24.05 -24.43
CA MET A 17 -7.30 -23.95 -23.64
C MET A 17 -6.22 -24.91 -24.13
N GLU A 18 -4.95 -24.53 -23.97
CA GLU A 18 -3.82 -25.40 -24.28
C GLU A 18 -3.82 -26.65 -23.39
N ASN A 19 -3.35 -27.79 -23.93
CA ASN A 19 -3.53 -29.13 -23.34
C ASN A 19 -2.88 -29.33 -21.95
N ASP A 20 -1.99 -28.43 -21.52
CA ASP A 20 -1.31 -28.49 -20.22
C ASP A 20 -1.66 -27.30 -19.30
N GLU A 21 -2.76 -26.60 -19.61
CA GLU A 21 -3.29 -25.50 -18.81
C GLU A 21 -4.57 -25.88 -18.07
N ALA A 22 -4.72 -25.31 -16.88
CA ALA A 22 -5.94 -25.39 -16.09
C ALA A 22 -6.41 -23.98 -15.70
N ALA A 23 -7.73 -23.78 -15.65
CA ALA A 23 -8.30 -22.50 -15.21
C ALA A 23 -7.92 -22.22 -13.75
N ARG A 24 -7.28 -21.07 -13.50
CA ARG A 24 -6.90 -20.60 -12.16
C ARG A 24 -7.88 -19.56 -11.62
N THR A 25 -8.22 -18.59 -12.45
CA THR A 25 -9.16 -17.51 -12.13
C THR A 25 -10.22 -17.40 -13.23
N ILE A 26 -11.48 -17.17 -12.86
CA ILE A 26 -12.59 -16.99 -13.80
C ILE A 26 -13.34 -15.73 -13.39
N THR A 27 -13.43 -14.77 -14.31
CA THR A 27 -14.18 -13.52 -14.14
C THR A 27 -15.35 -13.51 -15.12
N ILE A 28 -16.51 -13.03 -14.66
CA ILE A 28 -17.72 -12.97 -15.47
C ILE A 28 -18.28 -11.55 -15.43
N GLN A 29 -18.53 -11.01 -16.61
CA GLN A 29 -19.19 -9.73 -16.80
C GLN A 29 -20.54 -9.96 -17.49
N SER A 30 -21.54 -9.21 -17.05
CA SER A 30 -22.87 -9.22 -17.64
C SER A 30 -23.32 -7.78 -17.85
N GLU A 31 -24.00 -7.51 -18.96
CA GLU A 31 -24.68 -6.24 -19.22
C GLU A 31 -25.84 -5.98 -18.22
N VAL A 32 -26.21 -6.97 -17.40
CA VAL A 32 -27.42 -6.94 -16.56
C VAL A 32 -27.11 -7.04 -15.06
N TYR A 33 -25.91 -7.50 -14.66
CA TYR A 33 -25.58 -7.84 -13.27
C TYR A 33 -24.21 -7.30 -12.84
N THR A 34 -24.08 -6.85 -11.59
CA THR A 34 -22.82 -6.36 -10.98
C THR A 34 -22.10 -7.46 -10.18
N LYS A 35 -20.75 -7.39 -10.11
CA LYS A 35 -19.90 -8.34 -9.38
C LYS A 35 -20.01 -8.11 -7.85
N GLY A 36 -20.17 -9.17 -7.06
CA GLY A 36 -20.24 -9.08 -5.59
C GLY A 36 -19.98 -10.43 -4.89
N LYS A 37 -19.48 -10.40 -3.65
CA LYS A 37 -19.19 -11.59 -2.83
C LYS A 37 -20.52 -12.10 -2.24
N LEU A 38 -20.88 -13.35 -2.54
CA LEU A 38 -22.06 -13.98 -1.94
C LEU A 38 -21.77 -14.30 -0.46
N ASP A 39 -22.31 -13.48 0.46
CA ASP A 39 -22.26 -13.77 1.90
C ASP A 39 -23.31 -14.84 2.24
N LEU A 40 -22.83 -16.06 2.50
CA LEU A 40 -23.65 -17.23 2.82
C LEU A 40 -24.17 -17.23 4.27
N THR A 41 -23.87 -16.19 5.06
CA THR A 41 -24.15 -16.18 6.51
C THR A 41 -25.33 -15.32 6.94
N ASN A 42 -25.80 -14.37 6.12
CA ASN A 42 -26.89 -13.46 6.49
C ASN A 42 -28.25 -13.83 5.87
N ARG A 43 -29.13 -14.41 6.70
CA ARG A 43 -30.51 -14.76 6.34
C ARG A 43 -31.47 -13.65 6.77
N THR A 44 -31.81 -12.73 5.87
CA THR A 44 -33.09 -12.00 5.86
C THR A 44 -33.11 -11.03 4.69
N THR A 45 -33.92 -11.29 3.65
CA THR A 45 -34.94 -10.38 3.09
C THR A 45 -35.62 -11.01 1.87
N SER A 46 -36.82 -10.51 1.61
CA SER A 46 -37.84 -10.95 0.67
C SER A 46 -37.48 -10.79 -0.81
N GLY A 47 -37.77 -11.83 -1.59
CA GLY A 47 -38.55 -11.74 -2.84
C GLY A 47 -37.92 -11.14 -4.10
N ASP A 48 -37.09 -10.11 -4.00
CA ASP A 48 -36.54 -9.39 -5.15
C ASP A 48 -35.05 -9.07 -4.91
N ASP A 49 -34.24 -9.13 -5.97
CA ASP A 49 -32.82 -8.73 -6.06
C ASP A 49 -31.72 -9.70 -5.59
N VAL A 50 -31.59 -10.87 -6.22
CA VAL A 50 -30.28 -11.52 -6.37
C VAL A 50 -29.60 -10.96 -7.63
N LYS A 51 -28.68 -10.00 -7.48
CA LYS A 51 -27.97 -9.31 -8.59
C LYS A 51 -26.55 -9.81 -8.85
N TYR A 52 -26.12 -10.92 -8.23
CA TYR A 52 -24.70 -11.28 -8.18
C TYR A 52 -24.38 -12.58 -8.92
N ILE A 53 -23.25 -12.58 -9.63
CA ILE A 53 -22.62 -13.76 -10.22
C ILE A 53 -21.44 -14.17 -9.34
N THR A 54 -21.34 -15.45 -8.98
CA THR A 54 -20.17 -15.98 -8.25
C THR A 54 -19.65 -17.26 -8.88
N VAL A 55 -18.34 -17.48 -8.75
CA VAL A 55 -17.65 -18.68 -9.24
C VAL A 55 -17.04 -19.42 -8.05
N GLN A 56 -17.27 -20.72 -7.96
CA GLN A 56 -16.63 -21.60 -6.99
C GLN A 56 -15.93 -22.74 -7.71
N MET A 57 -14.79 -23.18 -7.17
CA MET A 57 -14.14 -24.41 -7.60
C MET A 57 -14.50 -25.52 -6.60
N ASP A 58 -14.76 -26.73 -7.08
CA ASP A 58 -14.80 -27.89 -6.18
C ASP A 58 -13.39 -28.38 -5.80
N ASN A 59 -13.33 -29.39 -4.94
CA ASN A 59 -12.08 -29.96 -4.44
C ASN A 59 -11.22 -30.60 -5.55
N GLU A 60 -11.79 -30.83 -6.73
CA GLU A 60 -11.13 -31.41 -7.91
C GLU A 60 -10.74 -30.30 -8.92
N GLY A 61 -11.00 -29.02 -8.59
CA GLY A 61 -10.70 -27.87 -9.44
C GLY A 61 -11.74 -27.60 -10.52
N THR A 62 -12.92 -28.24 -10.47
CA THR A 62 -14.00 -28.01 -11.43
C THR A 62 -14.76 -26.73 -11.08
N PRO A 63 -14.92 -25.78 -12.01
CA PRO A 63 -15.66 -24.56 -11.74
C PRO A 63 -17.18 -24.77 -11.78
N TYR A 64 -17.86 -24.02 -10.93
CA TYR A 64 -19.31 -23.86 -10.85
C TYR A 64 -19.64 -22.38 -10.82
N ILE A 65 -20.47 -21.95 -11.76
CA ILE A 65 -20.89 -20.56 -11.87
C ILE A 65 -22.33 -20.44 -11.41
N TYR A 66 -22.55 -19.64 -10.38
CA TYR A 66 -23.89 -19.34 -9.86
C TYR A 66 -24.34 -18.01 -10.44
N ILE A 67 -25.46 -18.02 -11.16
CA ILE A 67 -26.03 -16.83 -11.80
C ILE A 67 -27.50 -16.64 -11.42
N PRO A 68 -27.98 -15.39 -11.37
CA PRO A 68 -29.42 -15.12 -11.26
C PRO A 68 -30.18 -15.61 -12.51
N PRO A 69 -31.51 -15.78 -12.42
CA PRO A 69 -32.34 -16.07 -13.59
C PRO A 69 -32.16 -15.00 -14.66
N MET A 70 -31.93 -15.44 -15.90
CA MET A 70 -31.57 -14.56 -17.02
C MET A 70 -32.51 -14.83 -18.21
N GLY A 71 -33.05 -13.78 -18.82
CA GLY A 71 -33.90 -13.89 -20.00
C GLY A 71 -33.15 -14.44 -21.22
N SER A 72 -33.87 -15.03 -22.18
CA SER A 72 -33.28 -15.52 -23.43
C SER A 72 -32.65 -14.39 -24.25
N GLY A 73 -31.57 -14.67 -24.96
CA GLY A 73 -30.86 -13.71 -25.82
C GLY A 73 -29.91 -12.78 -25.06
N LYS A 74 -29.67 -13.03 -23.78
CA LYS A 74 -28.68 -12.30 -22.98
C LYS A 74 -27.32 -12.98 -23.01
N THR A 75 -26.27 -12.15 -23.03
CA THR A 75 -24.88 -12.57 -23.14
C THR A 75 -24.16 -12.44 -21.80
N LEU A 76 -23.31 -13.43 -21.51
CA LEU A 76 -22.33 -13.40 -20.44
C LEU A 76 -20.95 -13.37 -21.10
N ALA A 77 -20.14 -12.37 -20.75
CA ALA A 77 -18.72 -12.35 -21.08
C ALA A 77 -17.95 -13.08 -19.97
N ILE A 78 -17.07 -13.99 -20.36
CA ILE A 78 -16.25 -14.80 -19.46
C ILE A 78 -14.79 -14.57 -19.80
N THR A 79 -13.99 -14.28 -18.78
CA THR A 79 -12.52 -14.23 -18.87
C THR A 79 -11.95 -15.32 -17.97
N VAL A 80 -11.00 -16.10 -18.47
CA VAL A 80 -10.31 -17.16 -17.74
C VAL A 80 -8.81 -16.87 -17.76
N VAL A 81 -8.17 -16.87 -16.59
CA VAL A 81 -6.70 -16.85 -16.47
C VAL A 81 -6.25 -18.25 -16.08
N SER A 82 -5.31 -18.82 -16.85
CA SER A 82 -4.79 -20.15 -16.57
C SER A 82 -3.75 -20.16 -15.44
N ASN A 83 -3.42 -21.35 -14.95
CA ASN A 83 -2.32 -21.58 -14.00
C ASN A 83 -0.95 -21.11 -14.52
N LYS A 84 -0.80 -20.91 -15.84
CA LYS A 84 0.40 -20.36 -16.48
C LYS A 84 0.32 -18.85 -16.76
N GLY A 85 -0.78 -18.20 -16.39
CA GLY A 85 -0.99 -16.77 -16.61
C GLY A 85 -1.54 -16.39 -18.00
N ASN A 86 -1.79 -17.37 -18.87
CA ASN A 86 -2.42 -17.10 -20.17
C ASN A 86 -3.90 -16.76 -19.98
N MET A 87 -4.35 -15.72 -20.68
CA MET A 87 -5.73 -15.25 -20.62
C MET A 87 -6.54 -15.79 -21.79
N TYR A 88 -7.80 -16.10 -21.52
CA TYR A 88 -8.76 -16.55 -22.50
C TYR A 88 -10.08 -15.84 -22.30
N SER A 89 -10.84 -15.60 -23.36
CA SER A 89 -12.20 -15.08 -23.25
C SER A 89 -13.22 -15.87 -24.06
N ALA A 90 -14.47 -15.71 -23.68
CA ALA A 90 -15.62 -16.16 -24.43
C ALA A 90 -16.82 -15.27 -24.15
N SER A 91 -17.75 -15.22 -25.12
CA SER A 91 -19.08 -14.67 -24.91
C SER A 91 -20.11 -15.77 -25.14
N ILE A 92 -20.94 -16.03 -24.14
CA ILE A 92 -22.02 -17.01 -24.23
C ILE A 92 -23.37 -16.30 -24.20
N THR A 93 -24.12 -16.42 -25.28
CA THR A 93 -25.51 -15.95 -25.36
C THR A 93 -26.46 -17.10 -25.06
N SER A 94 -27.34 -16.89 -24.07
CA SER A 94 -28.35 -17.87 -23.71
C SER A 94 -29.40 -18.02 -24.83
N SER A 95 -29.53 -19.23 -25.38
CA SER A 95 -30.57 -19.53 -26.38
C SER A 95 -31.96 -19.71 -25.78
N LYS A 96 -32.03 -19.88 -24.46
CA LYS A 96 -33.26 -20.04 -23.67
C LYS A 96 -33.12 -19.27 -22.36
N ALA A 97 -34.25 -18.89 -21.76
CA ALA A 97 -34.23 -18.31 -20.43
C ALA A 97 -33.57 -19.28 -19.43
N ILE A 98 -32.62 -18.75 -18.68
CA ILE A 98 -31.99 -19.44 -17.56
C ILE A 98 -32.89 -19.21 -16.35
N VAL A 99 -33.44 -20.30 -15.81
CA VAL A 99 -34.39 -20.23 -14.70
C VAL A 99 -33.78 -20.78 -13.44
N SER A 100 -34.27 -20.27 -12.33
CA SER A 100 -33.82 -20.64 -11.00
C SER A 100 -34.00 -22.12 -10.69
N GLY A 101 -33.09 -22.69 -9.90
CA GLY A 101 -33.19 -24.07 -9.42
C GLY A 101 -32.76 -25.14 -10.40
N VAL A 102 -32.26 -24.73 -11.58
CA VAL A 102 -31.83 -25.63 -12.64
C VAL A 102 -30.32 -25.57 -12.78
N GLN A 103 -29.72 -26.76 -12.94
CA GLN A 103 -28.33 -26.89 -13.35
C GLN A 103 -28.26 -27.05 -14.87
N TYR A 104 -27.42 -26.24 -15.50
CA TYR A 104 -27.14 -26.29 -16.93
C TYR A 104 -25.69 -26.75 -17.14
N SER A 105 -25.49 -27.69 -18.06
CA SER A 105 -24.17 -27.93 -18.63
C SER A 105 -23.97 -26.95 -19.78
N VAL A 106 -22.85 -26.23 -19.77
CA VAL A 106 -22.51 -25.27 -20.82
C VAL A 106 -21.14 -25.58 -21.37
N SER A 107 -21.02 -25.70 -22.69
CA SER A 107 -19.73 -25.74 -23.36
C SER A 107 -19.32 -24.32 -23.68
N ILE A 108 -18.14 -23.92 -23.23
CA ILE A 108 -17.59 -22.58 -23.45
C ILE A 108 -16.33 -22.75 -24.26
N ASP A 109 -16.39 -22.30 -25.50
CA ASP A 109 -15.23 -22.29 -26.37
C ASP A 109 -14.43 -21.02 -26.11
N LEU A 110 -13.33 -21.20 -25.39
CA LEU A 110 -12.43 -20.13 -24.99
C LEU A 110 -11.50 -19.81 -26.16
N THR A 111 -11.45 -18.53 -26.51
CA THR A 111 -10.42 -18.03 -27.41
C THR A 111 -9.26 -17.57 -26.56
N LYS A 112 -8.06 -18.08 -26.82
CA LYS A 112 -6.85 -17.53 -26.19
C LYS A 112 -6.77 -16.07 -26.60
N GLU A 113 -6.85 -15.19 -25.61
CA GLU A 113 -6.53 -13.80 -25.86
C GLU A 113 -5.08 -13.75 -26.30
N THR A 114 -4.81 -13.07 -27.41
CA THR A 114 -3.43 -12.87 -27.85
C THR A 114 -2.70 -12.21 -26.70
N THR A 115 -1.75 -12.94 -26.11
CA THR A 115 -1.17 -12.68 -24.78
C THR A 115 -0.48 -11.33 -24.65
N ASP A 116 -0.27 -10.64 -25.77
CA ASP A 116 0.40 -9.35 -25.83
C ASP A 116 -0.56 -8.20 -25.47
N ASP A 117 -1.86 -8.32 -25.74
CA ASP A 117 -2.79 -7.20 -25.55
C ASP A 117 -3.03 -6.84 -24.08
N TYR A 118 -2.83 -7.77 -23.14
CA TYR A 118 -3.01 -7.54 -21.69
C TYR A 118 -1.68 -7.54 -20.91
N ARG A 119 -0.57 -7.74 -21.62
CA ARG A 119 0.78 -7.71 -21.05
C ARG A 119 1.47 -6.42 -21.43
N TRP A 120 1.70 -5.58 -20.44
CA TRP A 120 2.60 -4.44 -20.59
C TRP A 120 4.05 -4.94 -20.53
N TYR A 121 4.86 -4.54 -21.50
CA TYR A 121 6.29 -4.84 -21.55
C TYR A 121 7.07 -3.64 -22.07
N ASN A 122 8.37 -3.63 -21.83
CA ASN A 122 9.25 -2.57 -22.31
C ASN A 122 9.14 -2.43 -23.84
N GLY A 123 8.76 -1.25 -24.31
CA GLY A 123 8.69 -0.93 -25.75
C GLY A 123 7.35 -1.15 -26.41
N ILE A 124 6.34 -1.49 -25.61
CA ILE A 124 4.96 -1.31 -26.04
C ILE A 124 4.72 0.15 -26.42
N THR A 125 4.04 0.38 -27.53
CA THR A 125 3.61 1.71 -27.98
C THR A 125 2.11 1.85 -27.74
N ALA A 126 1.66 3.05 -27.38
CA ALA A 126 0.23 3.32 -27.31
C ALA A 126 -0.44 3.07 -28.67
N THR A 127 -1.72 2.64 -28.66
CA THR A 127 -2.55 2.68 -29.86
C THR A 127 -2.64 4.11 -30.40
N GLU A 128 -2.74 4.28 -31.72
CA GLU A 128 -3.06 5.59 -32.30
C GLU A 128 -4.26 6.20 -31.56
N THR A 129 -4.14 7.46 -31.14
CA THR A 129 -5.00 8.16 -30.17
C THR A 129 -6.51 8.14 -30.46
N SER A 130 -6.92 7.69 -31.64
CA SER A 130 -8.33 7.59 -32.07
C SER A 130 -9.13 6.42 -31.46
N ASN A 131 -8.49 5.51 -30.72
CA ASN A 131 -9.13 4.26 -30.26
C ASN A 131 -9.47 4.18 -28.76
N ILE A 132 -8.98 5.10 -27.91
CA ILE A 132 -9.35 5.09 -26.49
C ILE A 132 -10.84 5.42 -26.34
N ARG A 133 -11.59 4.58 -25.62
CA ARG A 133 -13.04 4.79 -25.42
C ARG A 133 -13.29 5.70 -24.23
N GLY A 134 -14.37 6.47 -24.29
CA GLY A 134 -14.80 7.41 -23.26
C GLY A 134 -14.27 8.82 -23.48
N THR A 135 -14.85 9.78 -22.77
CA THR A 135 -14.52 11.21 -22.84
C THR A 135 -13.77 11.72 -21.60
N GLY A 136 -13.58 10.84 -20.62
CA GLY A 136 -12.86 11.13 -19.38
C GLY A 136 -13.68 11.90 -18.35
N THR A 137 -15.02 11.91 -18.47
CA THR A 137 -15.92 12.43 -17.43
C THR A 137 -16.31 11.30 -16.47
N GLU A 138 -16.92 11.63 -15.33
CA GLU A 138 -17.35 10.62 -14.36
C GLU A 138 -18.34 9.60 -14.97
N GLU A 139 -19.29 10.07 -15.78
CA GLU A 139 -20.30 9.23 -16.44
C GLU A 139 -19.75 8.43 -17.62
N ASP A 140 -18.66 8.91 -18.23
CA ASP A 140 -18.05 8.34 -19.43
C ASP A 140 -16.51 8.34 -19.31
N PRO A 141 -15.95 7.52 -18.40
CA PRO A 141 -14.53 7.49 -18.11
C PRO A 141 -13.73 6.94 -19.30
N TYR A 142 -12.47 7.34 -19.41
CA TYR A 142 -11.54 6.70 -20.32
C TYR A 142 -11.36 5.22 -19.94
N ILE A 143 -11.54 4.32 -20.91
CA ILE A 143 -11.50 2.89 -20.67
C ILE A 143 -10.10 2.35 -20.93
N ILE A 144 -9.46 1.85 -19.88
CA ILE A 144 -8.23 1.09 -19.96
C ILE A 144 -8.61 -0.39 -20.09
N HIS A 145 -8.50 -0.94 -21.30
CA HIS A 145 -8.88 -2.32 -21.60
C HIS A 145 -7.65 -3.20 -21.82
N THR A 146 -6.64 -2.66 -22.49
CA THR A 146 -5.42 -3.35 -22.91
C THR A 146 -4.18 -2.71 -22.29
N ALA A 147 -3.04 -3.38 -22.40
CA ALA A 147 -1.72 -2.85 -22.10
C ALA A 147 -1.35 -1.66 -23.00
N HIS A 148 -1.88 -1.59 -24.22
CA HIS A 148 -1.71 -0.42 -25.10
C HIS A 148 -2.51 0.80 -24.60
N ASP A 149 -3.72 0.60 -24.06
CA ASP A 149 -4.48 1.67 -23.42
C ASP A 149 -3.78 2.17 -22.16
N LEU A 150 -3.18 1.23 -21.40
CA LEU A 150 -2.34 1.57 -20.25
C LEU A 150 -1.12 2.39 -20.68
N GLN A 151 -0.44 2.00 -21.75
CA GLN A 151 0.65 2.79 -22.32
C GLN A 151 0.18 4.18 -22.77
N TRP A 152 -1.00 4.29 -23.38
CA TRP A 152 -1.58 5.58 -23.74
C TRP A 152 -1.76 6.48 -22.51
N LEU A 153 -2.21 5.94 -21.38
CA LEU A 153 -2.33 6.70 -20.12
C LEU A 153 -0.97 7.14 -19.58
N ILE A 154 0.03 6.26 -19.60
CA ILE A 154 1.42 6.61 -19.23
C ILE A 154 1.88 7.79 -20.10
N ASP A 155 1.65 7.72 -21.41
CA ASP A 155 2.01 8.79 -22.34
C ASP A 155 1.25 10.09 -22.02
N GLN A 156 -0.06 10.04 -21.73
CA GLN A 156 -0.84 11.23 -21.35
C GLN A 156 -0.29 11.91 -20.09
N SER A 157 0.16 11.10 -19.13
CA SER A 157 0.76 11.60 -17.88
C SER A 157 2.18 12.12 -18.06
N SER A 158 2.87 11.71 -19.13
CA SER A 158 4.24 12.13 -19.47
C SER A 158 4.30 13.27 -20.50
N TYR A 159 3.15 13.73 -20.99
CA TYR A 159 3.05 14.72 -22.08
C TYR A 159 3.21 16.18 -21.61
N GLY A 160 3.92 16.43 -20.51
CA GLY A 160 4.44 17.75 -20.14
C GLY A 160 5.68 18.10 -20.95
N ASN A 161 5.54 18.37 -22.26
CA ASN A 161 6.68 18.65 -23.14
C ASN A 161 7.41 19.96 -22.73
N TYR A 162 8.51 19.84 -21.98
CA TYR A 162 9.42 20.92 -21.57
C TYR A 162 9.77 21.89 -22.70
N GLU A 163 9.94 21.42 -23.93
CA GLU A 163 10.34 22.27 -25.07
C GLU A 163 9.18 23.14 -25.62
N ARG A 164 7.92 22.77 -25.39
CA ARG A 164 6.75 23.63 -25.72
C ARG A 164 6.53 24.74 -24.70
N TYR A 165 7.07 24.63 -23.49
CA TYR A 165 6.91 25.63 -22.43
C TYR A 165 7.67 26.94 -22.73
N GLU A 166 8.82 26.89 -23.42
CA GLU A 166 9.55 28.12 -23.75
C GLU A 166 8.96 28.88 -24.94
N ALA A 167 8.16 28.21 -25.78
CA ALA A 167 7.81 28.74 -27.09
C ALA A 167 6.60 29.68 -27.11
N ASN A 168 5.55 29.47 -26.29
CA ASN A 168 4.42 30.40 -26.10
C ASN A 168 3.36 29.79 -25.17
N ASP A 169 2.80 30.64 -24.31
CA ASP A 169 1.46 30.57 -23.67
C ASP A 169 1.41 30.29 -22.15
N ARG A 170 0.73 31.18 -21.43
CA ARG A 170 0.61 31.26 -19.96
C ARG A 170 -0.45 30.29 -19.40
N ASP A 171 -0.72 29.21 -20.10
CA ASP A 171 -1.94 28.41 -19.97
C ASP A 171 -1.59 26.95 -19.68
N ILE A 172 -1.12 26.67 -18.45
CA ILE A 172 -0.74 25.32 -18.01
C ILE A 172 -1.88 24.29 -18.17
N TYR A 173 -3.11 24.80 -18.17
CA TYR A 173 -4.35 24.04 -18.31
C TYR A 173 -4.45 23.29 -19.63
N LYS A 174 -3.67 23.66 -20.64
CA LYS A 174 -3.62 22.96 -21.94
C LYS A 174 -2.60 21.81 -21.95
N THR A 175 -1.78 21.62 -20.92
CA THR A 175 -0.66 20.66 -20.95
C THR A 175 -0.77 19.48 -19.98
N ILE A 176 -1.60 19.55 -18.92
CA ILE A 176 -1.85 18.38 -18.05
C ILE A 176 -3.11 17.65 -18.51
N LEU A 177 -2.94 16.62 -19.34
CA LEU A 177 -4.04 15.91 -19.99
C LEU A 177 -4.87 15.04 -19.04
N THR A 178 -4.33 14.75 -17.84
CA THR A 178 -4.98 13.90 -16.83
C THR A 178 -5.86 14.67 -15.84
N LEU A 179 -5.76 16.01 -15.84
CA LEU A 179 -6.42 16.87 -14.85
C LEU A 179 -7.94 16.66 -14.82
N GLY A 180 -8.44 16.21 -13.67
CA GLY A 180 -9.88 16.01 -13.42
C GLY A 180 -10.50 14.86 -14.22
N LYS A 181 -9.69 14.08 -14.94
CA LYS A 181 -10.17 13.03 -15.83
C LYS A 181 -10.42 11.74 -15.09
N TYR A 182 -11.43 11.01 -15.53
CA TYR A 182 -11.83 9.73 -14.98
C TYR A 182 -11.36 8.60 -15.89
N TYR A 183 -10.76 7.59 -15.28
CA TYR A 183 -10.21 6.40 -15.93
C TYR A 183 -10.81 5.16 -15.27
N ARG A 184 -11.13 4.13 -16.07
CA ARG A 184 -11.61 2.85 -15.58
C ARG A 184 -10.88 1.68 -16.21
N LEU A 185 -10.33 0.82 -15.37
CA LEU A 185 -9.82 -0.49 -15.79
C LEU A 185 -10.99 -1.46 -16.00
N THR A 186 -10.95 -2.23 -17.09
CA THR A 186 -12.00 -3.22 -17.41
C THR A 186 -11.52 -4.66 -17.43
N HIS A 187 -10.21 -4.88 -17.34
CA HIS A 187 -9.55 -6.17 -17.42
C HIS A 187 -8.36 -6.20 -16.46
N ASP A 188 -7.96 -7.39 -16.04
CA ASP A 188 -6.70 -7.56 -15.32
C ASP A 188 -5.54 -7.36 -16.31
N LEU A 189 -4.44 -6.75 -15.86
CA LEU A 189 -3.25 -6.51 -16.69
C LEU A 189 -2.01 -7.09 -15.99
N TYR A 190 -1.02 -7.46 -16.79
CA TYR A 190 0.28 -7.95 -16.32
C TYR A 190 1.40 -7.00 -16.73
N ILE A 191 2.23 -6.57 -15.79
CA ILE A 191 3.42 -5.74 -16.02
C ILE A 191 4.65 -6.64 -16.01
N ASP A 192 5.37 -6.64 -17.12
CA ASP A 192 6.71 -7.19 -17.23
C ASP A 192 7.73 -6.07 -17.48
N SER A 193 8.49 -5.72 -16.45
CA SER A 193 9.50 -4.66 -16.57
C SER A 193 10.93 -5.14 -16.27
N ASP A 194 11.14 -6.43 -16.00
CA ASP A 194 12.41 -6.94 -15.46
C ASP A 194 13.48 -7.22 -16.52
N GLU A 195 13.08 -7.33 -17.79
CA GLU A 195 13.95 -7.71 -18.89
C GLU A 195 14.24 -6.54 -19.84
N ASP A 196 15.49 -6.44 -20.30
CA ASP A 196 15.85 -5.56 -21.42
C ASP A 196 15.22 -6.09 -22.72
N VAL A 197 14.80 -5.19 -23.60
CA VAL A 197 14.46 -5.57 -24.99
C VAL A 197 15.74 -5.55 -25.80
N VAL A 198 16.04 -6.66 -26.45
CA VAL A 198 17.22 -6.79 -27.32
C VAL A 198 16.83 -6.99 -28.79
N ASP A 199 17.64 -6.50 -29.72
CA ASP A 199 17.52 -6.81 -31.14
C ASP A 199 17.96 -8.25 -31.47
N GLY A 200 17.86 -8.64 -32.75
CA GLY A 200 18.27 -9.98 -33.23
C GLY A 200 19.76 -10.26 -33.06
N GLU A 201 20.56 -9.24 -32.77
CA GLU A 201 21.99 -9.28 -32.51
C GLU A 201 22.33 -9.26 -31.01
N GLY A 202 21.33 -9.12 -30.13
CA GLY A 202 21.48 -9.09 -28.67
C GLY A 202 21.82 -7.71 -28.09
N ASN A 203 21.73 -6.62 -28.87
CA ASN A 203 21.91 -5.26 -28.37
C ASN A 203 20.63 -4.77 -27.69
N VAL A 204 20.76 -4.10 -26.53
CA VAL A 204 19.62 -3.48 -25.84
C VAL A 204 19.06 -2.34 -26.69
N VAL A 205 17.87 -2.54 -27.24
CA VAL A 205 17.09 -1.52 -27.97
C VAL A 205 16.15 -0.75 -27.04
N GLN A 206 15.77 -1.35 -25.92
CA GLN A 206 15.07 -0.65 -24.85
C GLN A 206 15.44 -1.21 -23.48
N ALA A 207 15.81 -0.30 -22.59
CA ALA A 207 16.21 -0.65 -21.24
C ALA A 207 15.01 -1.13 -20.41
N ARG A 208 15.30 -2.05 -19.50
CA ARG A 208 14.38 -2.55 -18.48
C ARG A 208 13.79 -1.42 -17.64
N GLY A 209 12.54 -1.58 -17.25
CA GLY A 209 11.92 -0.86 -16.15
C GLY A 209 10.53 -0.29 -16.44
N TRP A 210 9.75 -0.21 -15.37
CA TRP A 210 8.45 0.43 -15.32
C TRP A 210 8.62 1.95 -15.21
N THR A 211 7.89 2.68 -16.06
CA THR A 211 7.69 4.12 -15.93
C THR A 211 6.38 4.34 -15.18
N PRO A 212 6.40 4.90 -13.96
CA PRO A 212 5.17 5.17 -13.23
C PRO A 212 4.24 6.11 -14.02
N ILE A 213 2.93 5.91 -13.88
CA ILE A 213 1.94 6.88 -14.37
C ILE A 213 2.12 8.15 -13.55
N GLY A 214 2.39 9.26 -14.24
CA GLY A 214 2.78 10.50 -13.62
C GLY A 214 4.08 10.32 -12.81
N PRO A 215 5.25 10.14 -13.44
CA PRO A 215 6.50 9.90 -12.72
C PRO A 215 6.90 11.07 -11.82
N GLY A 216 6.38 12.27 -12.09
CA GLY A 216 6.63 13.45 -11.30
C GLY A 216 8.04 13.99 -11.49
N TYR A 217 8.14 15.13 -12.15
CA TYR A 217 9.40 15.80 -12.39
C TYR A 217 9.35 17.22 -11.83
N GLU A 218 10.31 17.61 -11.02
CA GLU A 218 10.46 18.98 -10.54
C GLU A 218 11.58 19.68 -11.33
N ASP A 219 11.39 20.94 -11.70
CA ASP A 219 12.48 21.78 -12.22
C ASP A 219 13.16 22.61 -11.12
N GLU A 220 14.24 23.31 -11.49
CA GLU A 220 15.01 24.19 -10.61
C GLU A 220 14.20 25.36 -10.00
N ARG A 221 12.94 25.55 -10.41
CA ARG A 221 12.02 26.58 -9.90
C ARG A 221 10.88 25.98 -9.07
N SER A 222 10.97 24.69 -8.74
CA SER A 222 9.92 23.93 -8.05
C SER A 222 8.60 23.83 -8.81
N ASN A 223 8.63 23.90 -10.13
CA ASN A 223 7.47 23.55 -10.94
C ASN A 223 7.38 22.03 -11.05
N ILE A 224 6.21 21.49 -10.73
CA ILE A 224 5.92 20.05 -10.82
C ILE A 224 5.35 19.76 -12.20
N TYR A 225 5.98 18.85 -12.92
CA TYR A 225 5.61 18.33 -14.23
C TYR A 225 5.30 16.84 -14.13
N ASP A 226 4.54 16.33 -15.10
CA ASP A 226 4.28 14.90 -15.25
C ASP A 226 3.75 14.22 -13.98
N SER A 227 2.90 14.91 -13.21
CA SER A 227 2.13 14.30 -12.13
C SER A 227 0.81 13.76 -12.65
N PHE A 228 0.29 12.72 -12.01
CA PHE A 228 -1.06 12.25 -12.29
C PHE A 228 -2.06 13.07 -11.47
N ILE A 229 -3.05 13.67 -12.13
CA ILE A 229 -4.06 14.51 -11.45
C ILE A 229 -5.49 14.11 -11.84
N GLY A 230 -5.87 12.84 -11.65
CA GLY A 230 -7.19 12.36 -12.06
C GLY A 230 -7.78 11.28 -11.14
N HIS A 231 -8.94 10.75 -11.55
CA HIS A 231 -9.64 9.68 -10.85
C HIS A 231 -9.38 8.34 -11.56
N PHE A 232 -8.79 7.39 -10.84
CA PHE A 232 -8.56 6.04 -11.36
C PHE A 232 -9.43 5.02 -10.62
N ASP A 233 -10.37 4.42 -11.35
CA ASP A 233 -11.22 3.34 -10.88
C ASP A 233 -10.69 2.00 -11.44
N GLY A 234 -10.09 1.19 -10.59
CA GLY A 234 -9.62 -0.14 -10.96
C GLY A 234 -10.75 -1.11 -11.33
N GLY A 235 -12.02 -0.76 -11.13
CA GLY A 235 -13.16 -1.60 -11.52
C GLY A 235 -13.23 -2.95 -10.80
N GLY A 236 -12.44 -3.15 -9.74
CA GLY A 236 -12.25 -4.44 -9.06
C GLY A 236 -11.32 -5.40 -9.80
N HIS A 237 -10.51 -4.88 -10.73
CA HIS A 237 -9.49 -5.62 -11.50
C HIS A 237 -8.11 -5.54 -10.86
N THR A 238 -7.24 -6.45 -11.31
CA THR A 238 -5.90 -6.64 -10.76
C THR A 238 -4.81 -6.26 -11.76
N ILE A 239 -3.85 -5.46 -11.32
CA ILE A 239 -2.55 -5.30 -11.97
C ILE A 239 -1.57 -6.28 -11.31
N SER A 240 -0.90 -7.09 -12.12
CA SER A 240 0.01 -8.14 -11.63
C SER A 240 1.39 -8.04 -12.28
N GLY A 241 2.37 -8.79 -11.75
CA GLY A 241 3.69 -8.92 -12.36
C GLY A 241 4.81 -8.26 -11.57
N LYS A 242 5.82 -7.72 -12.25
CA LYS A 242 7.02 -7.14 -11.61
C LYS A 242 7.26 -5.71 -12.08
N MET A 243 7.49 -4.81 -11.12
CA MET A 243 7.79 -3.39 -11.35
C MET A 243 9.19 -3.10 -10.79
N VAL A 244 10.15 -2.88 -11.69
CA VAL A 244 11.48 -2.35 -11.38
C VAL A 244 11.61 -0.95 -11.97
N PRO A 245 12.24 0.01 -11.29
CA PRO A 245 12.33 1.37 -11.80
C PRO A 245 13.23 1.45 -13.03
N ILE A 246 12.83 2.21 -14.04
CA ILE A 246 13.77 2.67 -15.08
C ILE A 246 14.88 3.51 -14.42
N ALA A 247 16.13 3.42 -14.90
CA ALA A 247 17.24 4.23 -14.37
C ALA A 247 16.99 5.76 -14.46
N LYS A 248 16.09 6.19 -15.37
CA LYS A 248 15.65 7.59 -15.53
C LYS A 248 14.51 8.01 -14.59
N SER A 249 13.96 7.11 -13.76
CA SER A 249 12.90 7.44 -12.78
C SER A 249 13.42 8.20 -11.55
N ILE A 250 14.73 8.43 -11.52
CA ILE A 250 15.36 9.40 -10.63
C ILE A 250 15.06 10.77 -11.23
N SER A 251 14.30 11.62 -10.52
CA SER A 251 14.03 12.98 -10.97
C SER A 251 15.36 13.68 -11.29
N LYS A 252 15.38 14.67 -12.19
CA LYS A 252 16.62 15.44 -12.44
C LYS A 252 17.18 15.99 -11.13
N ASP A 253 16.31 16.24 -10.15
CA ASP A 253 16.61 16.74 -8.81
C ASP A 253 16.76 15.65 -7.73
N GLY A 254 16.91 14.37 -8.10
CA GLY A 254 17.46 13.36 -7.19
C GLY A 254 16.49 12.73 -6.19
N GLY A 255 15.17 12.81 -6.40
CA GLY A 255 14.21 11.97 -5.69
C GLY A 255 13.79 10.79 -6.55
N GLN A 256 13.36 9.70 -5.91
CA GLN A 256 12.68 8.60 -6.60
C GLN A 256 11.31 8.38 -5.99
N MET A 257 10.28 8.52 -6.82
CA MET A 257 8.87 8.33 -6.45
C MET A 257 8.35 7.17 -7.29
N PHE A 258 8.20 5.99 -6.67
CA PHE A 258 8.00 4.76 -7.41
C PHE A 258 6.78 3.97 -6.93
N GLY A 259 6.00 3.53 -7.91
CA GLY A 259 4.79 2.73 -7.77
C GLY A 259 4.13 2.55 -9.12
N PHE A 260 2.90 2.04 -9.14
CA PHE A 260 2.09 2.06 -10.36
C PHE A 260 1.88 3.51 -10.84
N PHE A 261 1.62 4.41 -9.88
CA PHE A 261 1.70 5.85 -10.00
C PHE A 261 2.97 6.37 -9.30
N GLY A 262 3.64 7.35 -9.92
CA GLY A 262 4.86 7.93 -9.36
C GLY A 262 4.52 9.01 -8.34
N TRP A 263 4.06 10.14 -8.84
CA TRP A 263 3.70 11.33 -8.12
C TRP A 263 2.27 11.76 -8.45
N TYR A 264 1.45 11.80 -7.41
CA TYR A 264 0.16 12.45 -7.39
C TYR A 264 0.34 13.89 -6.87
N SER A 265 0.02 14.95 -7.63
CA SER A 265 0.23 16.32 -7.12
C SER A 265 -0.76 17.36 -7.63
N LYS A 266 -1.11 18.35 -6.77
CA LYS A 266 -1.77 19.59 -7.21
C LYS A 266 -0.71 20.61 -7.60
N TYR A 267 -0.84 21.23 -8.77
CA TYR A 267 0.09 22.28 -9.18
C TYR A 267 -0.04 23.51 -8.27
N ARG A 268 0.96 23.72 -7.38
CA ARG A 268 0.98 24.76 -6.32
C ARG A 268 0.71 26.20 -6.78
N LYS A 269 0.84 26.49 -8.08
CA LYS A 269 0.61 27.81 -8.67
C LYS A 269 -0.86 28.15 -8.91
N TYR A 270 -1.76 27.15 -8.87
CA TYR A 270 -3.19 27.33 -9.18
C TYR A 270 -4.07 26.79 -8.06
N PRO A 271 -4.11 27.48 -6.90
CA PRO A 271 -4.86 27.06 -5.72
C PRO A 271 -6.38 26.96 -5.97
N GLU A 272 -6.90 27.59 -7.02
CA GLU A 272 -8.31 27.60 -7.41
C GLU A 272 -8.88 26.25 -7.87
N ILE A 273 -8.03 25.25 -8.13
CA ILE A 273 -8.46 23.91 -8.50
C ILE A 273 -8.78 23.13 -7.23
N GLU A 274 -10.06 23.00 -6.90
CA GLU A 274 -10.57 22.23 -5.74
C GLU A 274 -10.85 20.75 -6.06
N GLU A 275 -10.41 20.26 -7.22
CA GLU A 275 -10.70 18.87 -7.61
C GLU A 275 -9.92 17.87 -6.76
N VAL A 276 -10.67 17.14 -5.94
CA VAL A 276 -10.25 15.93 -5.25
C VAL A 276 -9.88 14.90 -6.29
N ALA A 277 -8.89 14.08 -6.01
CA ALA A 277 -8.60 12.96 -6.86
C ALA A 277 -8.50 11.68 -6.09
N SER A 278 -8.64 10.59 -6.83
CA SER A 278 -8.92 9.32 -6.19
C SER A 278 -8.34 8.14 -6.92
N ILE A 279 -7.85 7.16 -6.16
CA ILE A 279 -7.64 5.80 -6.64
C ILE A 279 -8.59 4.89 -5.88
N ARG A 280 -9.42 4.14 -6.61
CA ARG A 280 -10.37 3.22 -5.98
C ARG A 280 -10.47 1.89 -6.68
N ASN A 281 -10.91 0.86 -5.96
CA ASN A 281 -11.22 -0.47 -6.50
C ASN A 281 -10.06 -1.10 -7.28
N LEU A 282 -8.81 -0.76 -6.93
CA LEU A 282 -7.61 -1.24 -7.61
C LEU A 282 -6.93 -2.32 -6.78
N HIS A 283 -6.60 -3.43 -7.41
CA HIS A 283 -5.89 -4.53 -6.76
C HIS A 283 -4.53 -4.74 -7.41
N MET A 284 -3.51 -4.94 -6.60
CA MET A 284 -2.13 -5.17 -7.02
C MET A 284 -1.69 -6.55 -6.55
N ASP A 285 -1.18 -7.38 -7.46
CA ASP A 285 -0.46 -8.62 -7.16
C ASP A 285 0.92 -8.57 -7.80
N VAL A 286 1.78 -7.74 -7.21
CA VAL A 286 3.01 -7.26 -7.83
C VAL A 286 4.24 -7.50 -6.95
N THR A 287 5.38 -7.65 -7.60
CA THR A 287 6.69 -7.50 -6.99
C THR A 287 7.25 -6.13 -7.37
N VAL A 288 7.31 -5.21 -6.40
CA VAL A 288 7.90 -3.88 -6.54
C VAL A 288 9.31 -3.93 -5.97
N GLU A 289 10.31 -3.82 -6.85
CA GLU A 289 11.72 -3.89 -6.50
C GLU A 289 12.41 -2.60 -6.88
N CYS A 290 12.42 -1.66 -5.94
CA CYS A 290 13.23 -0.46 -6.03
C CYS A 290 14.62 -0.79 -5.48
N ASP A 291 15.59 -1.14 -6.31
CA ASP A 291 16.99 -1.42 -5.92
C ASP A 291 17.95 -0.26 -6.23
N SER A 292 17.43 0.79 -6.84
CA SER A 292 18.18 1.97 -7.27
C SER A 292 18.78 2.74 -6.10
N LYS A 293 20.01 3.21 -6.34
CA LYS A 293 20.72 4.13 -5.44
C LYS A 293 20.54 5.56 -5.90
N VAL A 294 19.97 6.37 -5.02
CA VAL A 294 19.74 7.79 -5.21
C VAL A 294 20.75 8.58 -4.38
N THR A 295 21.50 9.49 -5.00
CA THR A 295 22.56 10.27 -4.33
C THR A 295 22.40 11.79 -4.44
N LYS A 296 21.52 12.27 -5.30
CA LYS A 296 21.29 13.71 -5.51
C LYS A 296 20.17 14.18 -4.57
N GLU A 297 20.28 15.38 -4.02
CA GLU A 297 19.34 15.88 -3.01
C GLU A 297 18.02 16.34 -3.64
N LEU A 298 16.89 15.79 -3.17
CA LEU A 298 15.56 16.34 -3.41
C LEU A 298 15.33 17.41 -2.32
N TYR A 299 15.21 18.69 -2.72
CA TYR A 299 15.15 19.84 -1.80
C TYR A 299 16.43 20.08 -0.97
N SER A 300 16.43 21.13 -0.16
CA SER A 300 17.42 21.39 0.90
C SER A 300 17.43 20.34 2.03
N GLY A 301 16.72 19.22 1.86
CA GLY A 301 16.54 18.16 2.84
C GLY A 301 17.38 16.89 2.62
N GLY A 302 17.89 16.64 1.41
CA GLY A 302 18.68 15.43 1.08
C GLY A 302 17.98 14.45 0.14
N PRO A 303 18.67 13.43 -0.41
CA PRO A 303 18.08 12.43 -1.31
C PRO A 303 16.92 11.68 -0.66
N SER A 304 15.89 11.37 -1.45
CA SER A 304 14.66 10.74 -0.97
C SER A 304 14.19 9.62 -1.90
N VAL A 305 13.83 8.47 -1.33
CA VAL A 305 13.21 7.34 -2.04
C VAL A 305 11.85 7.05 -1.43
N MET A 306 10.79 7.21 -2.21
CA MET A 306 9.39 7.07 -1.81
C MET A 306 8.77 5.94 -2.64
N VAL A 307 8.38 4.85 -1.99
CA VAL A 307 7.92 3.64 -2.67
C VAL A 307 6.59 3.18 -2.11
N GLY A 308 5.60 3.05 -2.98
CA GLY A 308 4.34 2.37 -2.70
C GLY A 308 3.96 1.47 -3.87
N ALA A 309 3.24 0.38 -3.65
CA ALA A 309 2.80 -0.43 -4.79
C ALA A 309 1.86 0.35 -5.72
N ILE A 310 1.04 1.22 -5.13
CA ILE A 310 0.08 2.04 -5.88
C ILE A 310 0.66 3.41 -6.16
N VAL A 311 1.12 4.16 -5.15
CA VAL A 311 1.61 5.53 -5.32
C VAL A 311 2.96 5.71 -4.62
N GLY A 312 3.95 6.27 -5.32
CA GLY A 312 5.22 6.66 -4.70
C GLY A 312 5.05 7.85 -3.74
N HIS A 313 4.51 8.95 -4.26
CA HIS A 313 4.39 10.22 -3.55
C HIS A 313 3.03 10.90 -3.83
N VAL A 314 2.43 11.47 -2.79
CA VAL A 314 1.27 12.37 -2.88
C VAL A 314 1.67 13.76 -2.36
N ASP A 315 1.58 14.81 -3.19
CA ASP A 315 1.81 16.22 -2.83
C ASP A 315 0.71 17.13 -3.40
N GLY A 316 -0.41 17.30 -2.69
CA GLY A 316 -1.46 18.24 -3.10
C GLY A 316 -2.73 18.09 -2.27
N ASP A 317 -3.58 19.12 -2.29
CA ASP A 317 -4.83 19.13 -1.54
C ASP A 317 -5.77 17.99 -1.99
N LEU A 318 -6.22 17.17 -1.02
CA LEU A 318 -7.35 16.25 -1.14
C LEU A 318 -7.17 15.04 -2.09
N PHE A 319 -6.31 14.10 -1.71
CA PHE A 319 -6.25 12.77 -2.33
C PHE A 319 -7.01 11.71 -1.51
N ASP A 320 -7.81 10.88 -2.18
CA ASP A 320 -8.52 9.74 -1.60
C ASP A 320 -8.05 8.41 -2.18
N ILE A 321 -7.80 7.43 -1.32
CA ILE A 321 -7.60 6.04 -1.74
C ILE A 321 -8.57 5.12 -1.02
N SER A 322 -9.31 4.31 -1.77
CA SER A 322 -10.36 3.47 -1.21
C SER A 322 -10.50 2.10 -1.86
N ASN A 323 -10.86 1.09 -1.08
CA ASN A 323 -11.12 -0.27 -1.59
C ASN A 323 -9.97 -0.85 -2.44
N CYS A 324 -8.74 -0.60 -2.01
CA CYS A 324 -7.54 -1.06 -2.70
C CYS A 324 -6.89 -2.23 -1.96
N THR A 325 -6.25 -3.13 -2.69
CA THR A 325 -5.55 -4.27 -2.08
C THR A 325 -4.19 -4.50 -2.70
N VAL A 326 -3.17 -4.77 -1.90
CA VAL A 326 -1.80 -5.06 -2.36
C VAL A 326 -1.35 -6.44 -1.88
N ARG A 327 -0.83 -7.26 -2.80
CA ARG A 327 -0.21 -8.58 -2.59
C ARG A 327 1.18 -8.62 -3.22
N GLY A 328 1.96 -9.64 -2.88
CA GLY A 328 3.32 -9.84 -3.38
C GLY A 328 4.36 -9.22 -2.45
N LYS A 329 5.21 -8.34 -2.99
CA LYS A 329 6.36 -7.75 -2.29
C LYS A 329 6.52 -6.28 -2.66
N VAL A 330 6.79 -5.43 -1.68
CA VAL A 330 7.13 -4.01 -1.87
C VAL A 330 8.44 -3.71 -1.18
N GLN A 331 9.48 -3.36 -1.94
CA GLN A 331 10.81 -3.11 -1.40
C GLN A 331 11.30 -1.70 -1.75
N GLY A 332 11.76 -0.97 -0.73
CA GLY A 332 12.40 0.33 -0.87
C GLY A 332 13.84 0.27 -1.36
N GLY A 333 14.28 1.36 -2.00
CA GLY A 333 15.63 1.52 -2.52
C GLY A 333 16.63 2.13 -1.56
N ILE A 334 17.75 2.58 -2.11
CA ILE A 334 18.89 3.13 -1.36
C ILE A 334 18.89 4.65 -1.55
N SER A 335 18.90 5.42 -0.46
CA SER A 335 19.05 6.87 -0.48
C SER A 335 20.37 7.25 0.18
N SER A 336 21.23 8.05 -0.45
CA SER A 336 22.61 8.26 0.02
C SER A 336 23.01 9.73 -0.05
N GLY A 337 22.91 10.43 1.08
CA GLY A 337 23.21 11.86 1.20
C GLY A 337 24.41 12.16 2.08
N THR A 338 25.02 13.33 1.89
CA THR A 338 26.14 13.81 2.71
C THR A 338 25.69 14.50 4.00
N THR A 339 24.43 14.95 4.06
CA THR A 339 23.85 15.63 5.22
C THR A 339 22.68 14.84 5.80
N ALA A 340 21.68 14.53 4.97
CA ALA A 340 20.50 13.77 5.35
C ALA A 340 20.06 12.85 4.20
N ALA A 341 19.29 11.81 4.50
CA ALA A 341 18.75 10.89 3.51
C ALA A 341 17.46 10.24 4.01
N TYR A 342 16.44 10.17 3.17
CA TYR A 342 15.14 9.64 3.57
C TYR A 342 14.70 8.47 2.70
N THR A 343 14.05 7.50 3.34
CA THR A 343 13.27 6.48 2.63
C THR A 343 11.89 6.37 3.26
N SER A 344 10.85 6.31 2.43
CA SER A 344 9.47 6.12 2.86
C SER A 344 8.85 5.00 2.04
N VAL A 345 8.54 3.88 2.68
CA VAL A 345 8.00 2.69 2.03
C VAL A 345 6.66 2.34 2.65
N GLY A 346 5.62 2.33 1.83
CA GLY A 346 4.30 1.82 2.21
C GLY A 346 3.89 0.67 1.33
N GLY A 347 3.02 -0.23 1.81
CA GLY A 347 2.41 -1.22 0.93
C GLY A 347 1.60 -0.55 -0.19
N LEU A 348 0.90 0.56 0.11
CA LEU A 348 0.11 1.32 -0.87
C LEU A 348 0.81 2.61 -1.29
N ILE A 349 1.21 3.44 -0.33
CA ILE A 349 1.72 4.80 -0.55
C ILE A 349 3.09 4.97 0.11
N GLY A 350 4.10 5.45 -0.62
CA GLY A 350 5.41 5.78 -0.04
C GLY A 350 5.32 6.95 0.95
N LEU A 351 5.04 8.14 0.42
CA LEU A 351 4.90 9.38 1.19
C LEU A 351 3.63 10.12 0.76
N GLY A 352 2.92 10.73 1.71
CA GLY A 352 1.77 11.58 1.37
C GLY A 352 1.57 12.79 2.24
N THR A 353 1.55 13.96 1.60
CA THR A 353 1.44 15.28 2.23
C THR A 353 0.85 16.30 1.26
N PRO A 354 -0.45 16.70 1.32
CA PRO A 354 -1.55 16.14 2.10
C PRO A 354 -2.26 14.90 1.48
N ILE A 355 -3.07 14.18 2.28
CA ILE A 355 -3.98 13.08 1.90
C ILE A 355 -5.29 13.24 2.70
N ASN A 356 -6.43 13.25 2.03
CA ASN A 356 -7.74 13.34 2.69
C ASN A 356 -8.15 12.03 3.37
N SER A 357 -8.16 10.91 2.63
CA SER A 357 -8.55 9.62 3.22
C SER A 357 -7.84 8.39 2.65
N ILE A 358 -7.64 7.40 3.53
CA ILE A 358 -7.24 6.03 3.22
C ILE A 358 -8.30 5.12 3.84
N SER A 359 -9.18 4.54 3.02
CA SER A 359 -10.34 3.77 3.49
C SER A 359 -10.46 2.38 2.87
N ASP A 360 -10.90 1.39 3.63
CA ASP A 360 -11.17 0.02 3.14
C ASP A 360 -9.97 -0.58 2.36
N CYS A 361 -8.75 -0.26 2.79
CA CYS A 361 -7.52 -0.66 2.12
C CYS A 361 -6.82 -1.81 2.85
N HIS A 362 -6.32 -2.78 2.09
CA HIS A 362 -5.76 -3.99 2.66
C HIS A 362 -4.39 -4.34 2.07
N ASN A 363 -3.37 -4.41 2.93
CA ASN A 363 -2.07 -4.94 2.54
C ASN A 363 -1.93 -6.41 2.95
N TYR A 364 -1.51 -7.25 2.01
CA TYR A 364 -1.10 -8.65 2.19
C TYR A 364 0.33 -8.87 1.68
N SER A 365 0.98 -7.84 1.15
CA SER A 365 2.35 -7.92 0.63
C SER A 365 3.38 -7.88 1.76
N THR A 366 4.53 -8.50 1.52
CA THR A 366 5.70 -8.25 2.37
C THR A 366 6.24 -6.86 2.05
N VAL A 367 6.28 -5.97 3.05
CA VAL A 367 6.84 -4.62 2.92
C VAL A 367 8.25 -4.60 3.53
N ILE A 368 9.22 -4.12 2.76
CA ILE A 368 10.64 -4.04 3.14
C ILE A 368 11.11 -2.59 3.00
N GLY A 369 11.50 -1.98 4.11
CA GLY A 369 11.98 -0.61 4.17
C GLY A 369 13.28 -0.38 3.39
N GLY A 370 13.54 0.88 3.06
CA GLY A 370 14.71 1.29 2.28
C GLY A 370 15.98 1.47 3.10
N TYR A 371 17.08 1.81 2.41
CA TYR A 371 18.42 1.92 2.99
C TYR A 371 18.95 3.36 2.85
N PRO A 372 18.49 4.31 3.69
CA PRO A 372 19.05 5.64 3.76
C PRO A 372 20.44 5.57 4.41
N THR A 373 21.41 6.30 3.85
CA THR A 373 22.78 6.43 4.34
C THR A 373 23.19 7.90 4.35
N GLY A 374 23.82 8.34 5.43
CA GLY A 374 24.23 9.73 5.66
C GLY A 374 24.22 10.06 7.16
N PRO A 375 24.64 11.25 7.60
CA PRO A 375 24.61 11.62 9.02
C PRO A 375 23.21 11.60 9.65
N CYS A 376 22.21 12.11 8.91
CA CYS A 376 20.80 12.16 9.31
C CYS A 376 19.96 11.26 8.40
N ALA A 377 20.17 9.94 8.47
CA ALA A 377 19.47 8.97 7.66
C ALA A 377 18.21 8.43 8.39
N GLN A 378 17.04 8.60 7.78
CA GLN A 378 15.76 8.18 8.35
C GLN A 378 14.98 7.24 7.42
N SER A 379 14.39 6.20 8.01
CA SER A 379 13.60 5.19 7.29
C SER A 379 12.21 5.07 7.89
N HIS A 380 11.19 5.30 7.06
CA HIS A 380 9.78 5.19 7.41
C HIS A 380 9.20 3.99 6.66
N THR A 381 8.72 2.98 7.39
CA THR A 381 8.16 1.76 6.79
C THR A 381 6.79 1.46 7.38
N GLY A 382 5.77 1.39 6.55
CA GLY A 382 4.39 1.06 6.95
C GLY A 382 3.75 0.01 6.06
N GLY A 383 2.86 -0.83 6.61
CA GLY A 383 2.11 -1.78 5.78
C GLY A 383 1.17 -1.11 4.77
N LEU A 384 0.71 0.12 5.03
CA LEU A 384 -0.09 0.91 4.09
C LEU A 384 0.68 2.13 3.59
N ILE A 385 1.19 2.96 4.51
CA ILE A 385 1.84 4.23 4.19
C ILE A 385 3.17 4.40 4.90
N GLY A 386 4.23 4.81 4.19
CA GLY A 386 5.53 5.05 4.83
C GLY A 386 5.49 6.28 5.74
N TYR A 387 5.14 7.44 5.17
CA TYR A 387 5.10 8.73 5.86
C TYR A 387 3.82 9.48 5.49
N ALA A 388 3.11 10.05 6.49
CA ALA A 388 2.04 11.01 6.23
C ALA A 388 2.10 12.24 7.16
N TYR A 389 1.78 13.40 6.60
CA TYR A 389 1.53 14.66 7.32
C TYR A 389 0.30 15.32 6.73
N ASP A 390 -0.82 15.37 7.48
CA ASP A 390 -2.03 16.09 7.07
C ASP A 390 -3.08 16.17 8.19
N PRO A 391 -3.44 17.36 8.72
CA PRO A 391 -4.44 17.54 9.80
C PRO A 391 -5.82 16.96 9.50
N ASP A 392 -6.18 16.78 8.23
CA ASP A 392 -7.47 16.28 7.81
C ASP A 392 -7.47 14.79 7.48
N LEU A 393 -6.30 14.14 7.43
CA LEU A 393 -6.16 12.73 7.09
C LEU A 393 -7.00 11.82 7.99
N THR A 394 -7.87 11.05 7.33
CA THR A 394 -8.61 9.94 7.95
C THR A 394 -8.15 8.59 7.40
N ILE A 395 -7.84 7.66 8.31
CA ILE A 395 -7.52 6.27 7.97
C ILE A 395 -8.61 5.39 8.58
N SER A 396 -9.34 4.61 7.77
CA SER A 396 -10.48 3.85 8.28
C SER A 396 -10.66 2.48 7.64
N ASN A 397 -11.08 1.48 8.43
CA ASN A 397 -11.36 0.12 7.95
C ASN A 397 -10.19 -0.56 7.21
N CYS A 398 -8.96 -0.16 7.53
CA CYS A 398 -7.79 -0.65 6.83
C CYS A 398 -7.13 -1.79 7.60
N THR A 399 -6.52 -2.73 6.87
CA THR A 399 -5.80 -3.85 7.51
C THR A 399 -4.44 -4.10 6.90
N ASN A 400 -3.50 -4.51 7.74
CA ASN A 400 -2.26 -5.12 7.29
C ASN A 400 -2.17 -6.59 7.73
N ASN A 401 -1.95 -7.46 6.75
CA ASN A 401 -1.83 -8.92 6.89
C ASN A 401 -0.47 -9.43 6.39
N GLY A 402 0.27 -8.60 5.64
CA GLY A 402 1.61 -8.94 5.16
C GLY A 402 2.70 -8.41 6.09
N PRO A 403 3.82 -9.15 6.26
CA PRO A 403 4.86 -8.77 7.20
C PRO A 403 5.51 -7.43 6.84
N VAL A 404 5.85 -6.63 7.85
CA VAL A 404 6.51 -5.33 7.67
C VAL A 404 7.90 -5.40 8.28
N ASN A 405 8.92 -5.31 7.44
CA ASN A 405 10.32 -5.33 7.84
C ASN A 405 10.93 -3.97 7.55
N ALA A 406 11.34 -3.24 8.57
CA ALA A 406 11.97 -1.95 8.33
C ALA A 406 13.35 -2.07 7.68
N GLY A 407 13.76 -0.95 7.11
CA GLY A 407 15.06 -0.77 6.49
C GLY A 407 16.17 -0.48 7.49
N THR A 408 17.24 0.16 7.02
CA THR A 408 18.32 0.64 7.88
C THR A 408 18.15 2.12 8.21
N SER A 409 18.82 2.62 9.24
CA SER A 409 18.97 4.07 9.41
C SER A 409 20.18 4.39 10.28
N SER A 410 20.54 5.68 10.35
CA SER A 410 21.55 6.15 11.30
C SER A 410 21.07 7.20 12.27
N GLU A 411 19.82 7.65 12.11
CA GLU A 411 19.19 8.63 12.98
C GLU A 411 17.88 8.08 13.51
N SER A 412 16.95 7.70 12.62
CA SER A 412 15.68 7.16 13.08
C SER A 412 15.07 6.12 12.13
N ALA A 413 14.56 5.04 12.69
CA ALA A 413 13.80 4.04 11.95
C ALA A 413 12.39 3.97 12.56
N GLN A 414 11.39 4.37 11.78
CA GLN A 414 9.98 4.34 12.17
C GLN A 414 9.27 3.21 11.43
N THR A 415 8.68 2.29 12.17
CA THR A 415 8.07 1.07 11.60
C THR A 415 6.71 0.82 12.22
N GLY A 416 5.68 0.71 11.37
CA GLY A 416 4.36 0.33 11.83
C GLY A 416 3.66 -0.67 10.93
N GLY A 417 2.75 -1.45 11.51
CA GLY A 417 1.94 -2.37 10.72
C GLY A 417 1.06 -1.66 9.69
N LEU A 418 0.65 -0.41 9.93
CA LEU A 418 -0.10 0.40 8.96
C LEU A 418 0.71 1.60 8.47
N ALA A 419 1.34 2.35 9.37
CA ALA A 419 2.07 3.55 9.04
C ALA A 419 3.48 3.57 9.65
N GLY A 420 4.49 4.00 8.90
CA GLY A 420 5.80 4.30 9.50
C GLY A 420 5.69 5.47 10.45
N ILE A 421 5.24 6.61 9.95
CA ILE A 421 5.02 7.84 10.72
C ILE A 421 3.72 8.54 10.29
N LEU A 422 2.99 9.04 11.28
CA LEU A 422 1.82 9.90 11.09
C LEU A 422 2.01 11.18 11.90
N VAL A 423 1.91 12.32 11.22
CA VAL A 423 2.09 13.63 11.81
C VAL A 423 0.82 14.45 11.63
N ASN A 424 0.27 14.94 12.74
CA ASN A 424 -0.94 15.77 12.76
C ASN A 424 -2.02 15.18 11.86
N TYR A 425 -2.59 14.02 12.16
CA TYR A 425 -3.71 13.46 11.39
C TYR A 425 -5.01 13.58 12.17
N LYS A 426 -6.14 13.55 11.46
CA LYS A 426 -7.45 13.67 12.09
C LYS A 426 -7.80 12.43 12.92
N LYS A 427 -7.83 11.26 12.26
CA LYS A 427 -8.29 10.02 12.91
C LYS A 427 -7.84 8.75 12.19
N MET A 428 -7.49 7.73 12.97
CA MET A 428 -7.38 6.33 12.57
C MET A 428 -8.49 5.53 13.29
N THR A 429 -9.37 4.88 12.54
CA THR A 429 -10.55 4.18 13.10
C THR A 429 -10.70 2.79 12.50
N ASP A 430 -11.02 1.78 13.32
CA ASP A 430 -11.36 0.43 12.82
C ASP A 430 -10.23 -0.17 11.97
N CYS A 431 -8.99 0.09 12.38
CA CYS A 431 -7.79 -0.29 11.66
C CYS A 431 -7.01 -1.38 12.40
N HIS A 432 -6.57 -2.41 11.67
CA HIS A 432 -6.06 -3.63 12.30
C HIS A 432 -4.78 -4.14 11.66
N ASN A 433 -3.77 -4.43 12.49
CA ASN A 433 -2.60 -5.17 12.06
C ASN A 433 -2.65 -6.62 12.56
N TYR A 434 -2.51 -7.55 11.63
CA TYR A 434 -2.44 -8.99 11.87
C TYR A 434 -1.05 -9.57 11.57
N ALA A 435 -0.17 -8.78 10.96
CA ALA A 435 1.12 -9.25 10.48
C ALA A 435 2.25 -8.95 11.46
N ASP A 436 3.28 -9.79 11.43
CA ASP A 436 4.49 -9.55 12.20
C ASP A 436 5.24 -8.31 11.69
N ILE A 437 5.83 -7.59 12.64
CA ILE A 437 6.59 -6.37 12.42
C ILE A 437 8.00 -6.55 12.95
N THR A 438 8.99 -6.24 12.12
CA THR A 438 10.40 -6.23 12.49
C THR A 438 10.96 -4.82 12.34
N GLY A 439 11.45 -4.24 13.43
CA GLY A 439 12.10 -2.93 13.44
C GLY A 439 13.40 -2.91 12.62
N GLY A 440 13.81 -1.71 12.20
CA GLY A 440 14.96 -1.51 11.33
C GLY A 440 16.32 -1.62 12.03
N ASN A 441 17.38 -1.88 11.28
CA ASN A 441 18.72 -1.85 11.85
C ASN A 441 19.23 -0.41 11.93
N VAL A 442 19.52 0.07 13.14
CA VAL A 442 19.97 1.46 13.35
C VAL A 442 21.45 1.47 13.74
N THR A 443 22.29 2.08 12.89
CA THR A 443 23.74 2.19 13.10
C THR A 443 24.13 3.57 13.61
N ASP A 444 25.03 3.66 14.59
CA ASP A 444 25.59 4.95 14.98
C ASP A 444 26.64 5.40 13.94
N ASN A 445 26.50 6.64 13.47
CA ASN A 445 27.44 7.29 12.56
C ASN A 445 28.43 8.23 13.28
N GLY A 446 28.47 8.23 14.62
CA GLY A 446 29.43 8.97 15.43
C GLY A 446 29.22 10.50 15.45
N ASN A 447 28.11 10.98 14.90
CA ASN A 447 27.82 12.41 14.69
C ASN A 447 26.90 13.01 15.76
N ASN A 448 26.83 12.43 16.96
CA ASN A 448 25.97 12.88 18.06
C ASN A 448 24.45 12.82 17.77
N SER A 449 24.05 12.28 16.60
CA SER A 449 22.69 11.84 16.30
C SER A 449 22.32 10.78 17.33
N LYS A 450 21.15 10.87 17.97
CA LYS A 450 20.68 9.86 18.92
C LYS A 450 19.87 8.83 18.14
N PRO A 451 20.44 7.69 17.71
CA PRO A 451 19.71 6.68 16.98
C PRO A 451 18.45 6.24 17.73
N TRP A 452 17.30 6.41 17.08
CA TRP A 452 15.99 6.03 17.60
C TRP A 452 15.33 4.98 16.73
N GLN A 453 14.69 4.02 17.37
CA GLN A 453 13.84 3.07 16.70
C GLN A 453 12.44 3.20 17.29
N TYR A 454 11.48 3.56 16.46
CA TYR A 454 10.07 3.70 16.85
C TYR A 454 9.27 2.59 16.18
N ILE A 455 8.71 1.67 16.97
CA ILE A 455 8.00 0.52 16.44
C ILE A 455 6.63 0.40 17.09
N GLY A 456 5.60 0.33 16.25
CA GLY A 456 4.24 0.10 16.71
C GLY A 456 3.50 -0.93 15.88
N GLY A 457 2.55 -1.63 16.48
CA GLY A 457 1.66 -2.53 15.74
C GLY A 457 0.86 -1.83 14.65
N LEU A 458 0.55 -0.54 14.82
CA LEU A 458 -0.19 0.27 13.87
C LEU A 458 0.69 1.39 13.30
N CYS A 459 1.34 2.18 14.16
CA CYS A 459 2.18 3.29 13.74
C CYS A 459 3.53 3.27 14.43
N GLY A 460 4.65 3.45 13.72
CA GLY A 460 5.96 3.58 14.37
C GLY A 460 6.01 4.83 15.25
N ASN A 461 5.82 5.99 14.61
CA ASN A 461 5.81 7.30 15.25
C ASN A 461 4.50 8.04 14.98
N ASP A 462 3.65 8.10 16.00
CA ASP A 462 2.32 8.70 15.98
C ASP A 462 2.37 10.03 16.75
N ILE A 463 2.54 11.15 16.04
CA ILE A 463 2.86 12.43 16.70
C ILE A 463 1.64 13.12 17.29
N ASN A 464 0.52 13.15 16.57
CA ASN A 464 -0.70 13.83 16.99
C ASN A 464 -1.89 13.39 16.13
N GLY A 465 -3.02 13.10 16.78
CA GLY A 465 -4.24 12.63 16.15
C GLY A 465 -5.13 11.86 17.11
N THR A 466 -5.96 10.97 16.56
CA THR A 466 -6.87 10.11 17.33
C THR A 466 -6.85 8.69 16.76
N MET A 467 -6.61 7.70 17.62
CA MET A 467 -6.70 6.28 17.32
C MET A 467 -7.89 5.68 18.08
N TYR A 468 -8.85 5.12 17.35
CA TYR A 468 -10.11 4.63 17.91
C TYR A 468 -10.46 3.23 17.38
N ASN A 469 -10.75 2.30 18.27
CA ASN A 469 -11.17 0.94 17.90
C ASN A 469 -10.18 0.23 16.95
N CYS A 470 -8.89 0.43 17.19
CA CYS A 470 -7.84 -0.19 16.39
C CYS A 470 -7.19 -1.35 17.16
N SER A 471 -6.58 -2.31 16.45
CA SER A 471 -5.89 -3.41 17.14
C SER A 471 -4.64 -3.91 16.45
N ASN A 472 -3.70 -4.37 17.27
CA ASN A 472 -2.56 -5.16 16.81
C ASN A 472 -2.65 -6.59 17.35
N SER A 473 -2.45 -7.57 16.49
CA SER A 473 -2.31 -8.98 16.85
C SER A 473 -1.03 -9.62 16.32
N GLY A 474 -0.33 -8.96 15.38
CA GLY A 474 0.96 -9.39 14.89
C GLY A 474 2.06 -9.19 15.92
N LYS A 475 3.06 -10.09 15.91
CA LYS A 475 4.20 -10.00 16.82
C LYS A 475 5.09 -8.83 16.40
N ILE A 476 5.57 -8.07 17.39
CA ILE A 476 6.46 -6.94 17.16
C ILE A 476 7.85 -7.30 17.69
N THR A 477 8.86 -7.22 16.84
CA THR A 477 10.25 -7.52 17.20
C THR A 477 11.13 -6.30 16.91
N SER A 478 11.92 -5.87 17.89
CA SER A 478 12.88 -4.79 17.65
C SER A 478 14.03 -5.24 16.75
N GLY A 479 14.45 -4.37 15.85
CA GLY A 479 15.65 -4.58 15.03
C GLY A 479 16.94 -4.43 15.85
N ALA A 480 18.08 -4.69 15.21
CA ALA A 480 19.38 -4.51 15.86
C ALA A 480 19.71 -3.01 16.00
N MET A 481 20.28 -2.63 17.13
CA MET A 481 20.84 -1.29 17.32
C MET A 481 22.35 -1.36 17.53
N ALA A 482 23.07 -0.33 17.06
CA ALA A 482 24.45 -0.14 17.43
C ALA A 482 24.56 0.05 18.95
N VAL A 483 25.18 -0.94 19.60
CA VAL A 483 25.54 -0.89 21.03
C VAL A 483 26.89 -0.23 21.15
N ILE A 484 26.97 0.90 21.87
CA ILE A 484 28.25 1.58 22.11
C ILE A 484 28.69 1.30 23.54
N THR A 485 29.51 0.26 23.70
CA THR A 485 30.19 -0.03 24.97
C THR A 485 31.19 1.08 25.30
N GLY A 486 30.93 1.86 26.36
CA GLY A 486 31.97 2.67 27.01
C GLY A 486 31.69 4.17 27.24
N SER A 487 30.57 4.72 26.78
CA SER A 487 30.19 6.12 27.07
C SER A 487 29.11 6.20 28.15
N TYR A 488 29.46 6.79 29.29
CA TYR A 488 28.65 6.85 30.52
C TYR A 488 27.70 8.06 30.61
N ALA A 489 27.66 8.93 29.60
CA ALA A 489 27.07 10.28 29.74
C ALA A 489 25.74 10.53 28.99
N SER A 490 25.33 9.67 28.06
CA SER A 490 24.00 9.70 27.40
C SER A 490 23.74 8.34 26.75
N PRO A 491 22.52 7.79 26.80
CA PRO A 491 22.20 6.64 25.96
C PRO A 491 22.37 7.06 24.50
N ASN A 492 23.17 6.28 23.76
CA ASN A 492 23.45 6.56 22.36
C ASN A 492 22.33 6.00 21.48
N SER A 493 21.79 4.82 21.79
CA SER A 493 20.66 4.22 21.08
C SER A 493 19.42 4.05 21.96
N THR A 494 18.21 4.25 21.41
CA THR A 494 16.95 3.97 22.12
C THR A 494 15.93 3.27 21.23
N VAL A 495 15.41 2.14 21.71
CA VAL A 495 14.22 1.49 21.15
C VAL A 495 13.00 1.95 21.92
N ILE A 496 11.99 2.41 21.18
CA ILE A 496 10.68 2.80 21.68
C ILE A 496 9.67 1.92 20.96
N ILE A 497 9.09 0.98 21.69
CA ILE A 497 8.26 -0.08 21.11
C ILE A 497 6.93 -0.19 21.87
N GLY A 498 5.83 -0.17 21.13
CA GLY A 498 4.51 -0.38 21.69
C GLY A 498 3.63 -1.29 20.85
N GLY A 499 2.65 -1.90 21.49
CA GLY A 499 1.71 -2.79 20.80
C GLY A 499 0.90 -2.10 19.71
N LEU A 500 0.61 -0.80 19.85
CA LEU A 500 -0.05 0.01 18.82
C LEU A 500 0.88 1.06 18.24
N SER A 501 1.62 1.76 19.09
CA SER A 501 2.55 2.80 18.66
C SER A 501 3.87 2.77 19.40
N GLY A 502 4.98 3.07 18.72
CA GLY A 502 6.26 3.31 19.39
C GLY A 502 6.16 4.59 20.21
N PHE A 503 6.26 5.73 19.54
CA PHE A 503 5.98 7.03 20.11
C PHE A 503 4.52 7.41 19.85
N CYS A 504 3.78 7.78 20.89
CA CYS A 504 2.37 8.13 20.78
C CYS A 504 2.07 9.49 21.43
N GLY A 505 1.62 10.42 20.59
CA GLY A 505 1.06 11.71 20.98
C GLY A 505 -0.43 11.86 20.65
N SER A 506 -1.11 10.77 20.32
CA SER A 506 -2.52 10.76 19.96
C SER A 506 -3.45 10.44 21.14
N HIS A 507 -4.72 10.78 20.98
CA HIS A 507 -5.79 10.23 21.82
C HIS A 507 -6.00 8.76 21.43
N VAL A 508 -5.93 7.84 22.39
CA VAL A 508 -6.05 6.40 22.13
C VAL A 508 -7.24 5.87 22.91
N SER A 509 -8.20 5.28 22.20
CA SER A 509 -9.40 4.76 22.85
C SER A 509 -9.96 3.51 22.18
N GLN A 510 -10.48 2.59 23.01
CA GLN A 510 -11.04 1.31 22.55
C GLN A 510 -10.07 0.46 21.74
N CYS A 511 -8.77 0.65 21.91
CA CYS A 511 -7.79 -0.10 21.16
C CYS A 511 -7.30 -1.33 21.93
N THR A 512 -6.81 -2.34 21.21
CA THR A 512 -6.32 -3.58 21.84
C THR A 512 -5.02 -4.05 21.21
N ASN A 513 -4.05 -4.41 22.05
CA ASN A 513 -2.89 -5.19 21.61
C ASN A 513 -2.99 -6.63 22.13
N THR A 514 -2.89 -7.60 21.23
CA THR A 514 -2.71 -9.02 21.55
C THR A 514 -1.38 -9.57 21.00
N GLY A 515 -0.67 -8.78 20.19
CA GLY A 515 0.61 -9.16 19.63
C GLY A 515 1.73 -9.13 20.68
N ASP A 516 2.54 -10.19 20.71
CA ASP A 516 3.69 -10.25 21.60
C ASP A 516 4.76 -9.25 21.18
N ILE A 517 5.46 -8.68 22.15
CA ILE A 517 6.51 -7.68 21.96
C ILE A 517 7.85 -8.30 22.37
N VAL A 518 8.79 -8.32 21.44
CA VAL A 518 10.14 -8.86 21.62
C VAL A 518 11.17 -7.77 21.43
N VAL A 519 12.00 -7.57 22.44
CA VAL A 519 13.06 -6.56 22.43
C VAL A 519 14.42 -7.23 22.42
N SER A 520 15.24 -6.85 21.44
CA SER A 520 16.63 -7.29 21.26
C SER A 520 17.60 -6.52 22.16
N THR A 521 18.89 -6.85 22.13
CA THR A 521 19.95 -6.13 22.87
C THR A 521 20.04 -4.66 22.45
N VAL A 522 19.95 -3.73 23.42
CA VAL A 522 19.92 -2.27 23.17
C VAL A 522 20.51 -1.49 24.36
N ASP A 523 20.90 -0.23 24.15
CA ASP A 523 21.35 0.63 25.27
C ASP A 523 20.17 1.06 26.15
N LYS A 524 19.10 1.58 25.53
CA LYS A 524 17.87 2.00 26.21
C LYS A 524 16.64 1.41 25.52
N ALA A 525 15.66 0.98 26.33
CA ALA A 525 14.36 0.53 25.85
C ALA A 525 13.21 1.22 26.60
N GLU A 526 12.23 1.73 25.86
CA GLU A 526 10.92 2.13 26.36
C GLU A 526 9.86 1.22 25.73
N VAL A 527 9.23 0.39 26.57
CA VAL A 527 8.41 -0.74 26.14
C VAL A 527 7.04 -0.64 26.79
N GLY A 528 5.99 -0.62 25.98
CA GLY A 528 4.61 -0.67 26.47
C GLY A 528 3.73 -1.63 25.70
N GLY A 529 2.73 -2.20 26.36
CA GLY A 529 1.75 -3.04 25.68
C GLY A 529 0.91 -2.29 24.64
N ILE A 530 0.82 -0.96 24.76
CA ILE A 530 0.09 -0.07 23.83
C ILE A 530 1.05 0.95 23.22
N ALA A 531 1.78 1.69 24.05
CA ALA A 531 2.70 2.72 23.61
C ALA A 531 4.08 2.57 24.28
N GLY A 532 5.17 2.67 23.51
CA GLY A 532 6.52 2.73 24.10
C GLY A 532 6.67 4.00 24.95
N SER A 533 6.40 5.15 24.34
CA SER A 533 6.35 6.46 25.00
C SER A 533 5.03 7.15 24.69
N TYR A 534 4.42 7.79 25.69
CA TYR A 534 3.13 8.45 25.61
C TYR A 534 3.23 9.89 26.10
N HIS A 535 3.13 10.85 25.20
CA HIS A 535 3.46 12.26 25.48
C HIS A 535 2.24 13.18 25.53
N THR A 536 1.28 13.00 24.63
CA THR A 536 0.13 13.89 24.49
C THR A 536 -1.18 13.13 24.31
N GLY A 537 -2.30 13.78 24.61
CA GLY A 537 -3.65 13.22 24.49
C GLY A 537 -4.14 12.50 25.76
N THR A 538 -5.21 11.71 25.60
CA THR A 538 -5.73 10.80 26.64
C THR A 538 -5.76 9.36 26.14
N MET A 539 -5.39 8.42 27.02
CA MET A 539 -5.53 6.98 26.78
C MET A 539 -6.66 6.44 27.65
N THR A 540 -7.69 5.88 27.02
CA THR A 540 -8.86 5.34 27.74
C THR A 540 -9.37 4.03 27.15
N SER A 541 -10.00 3.18 27.96
CA SER A 541 -10.72 1.99 27.48
C SER A 541 -9.88 1.08 26.58
N THR A 542 -8.58 1.00 26.86
CA THR A 542 -7.60 0.32 26.00
C THR A 542 -7.01 -0.86 26.75
N SER A 543 -6.73 -1.97 26.05
CA SER A 543 -6.28 -3.20 26.68
C SER A 543 -5.03 -3.82 26.05
N ASN A 544 -4.10 -4.27 26.89
CA ASN A 544 -2.98 -5.10 26.46
C ASN A 544 -3.15 -6.55 26.94
N TYR A 545 -2.93 -7.49 26.03
CA TYR A 545 -2.82 -8.92 26.26
C TYR A 545 -1.51 -9.50 25.73
N GLY A 546 -0.77 -8.74 24.91
CA GLY A 546 0.50 -9.15 24.34
C GLY A 546 1.60 -9.26 25.40
N LYS A 547 2.36 -10.34 25.35
CA LYS A 547 3.43 -10.62 26.30
C LYS A 547 4.70 -9.89 25.90
N PHE A 548 5.56 -9.65 26.88
CA PHE A 548 6.87 -9.06 26.67
C PHE A 548 7.94 -10.15 26.76
N SER A 549 8.94 -10.10 25.88
CA SER A 549 10.13 -10.96 25.94
C SER A 549 11.37 -10.15 25.58
N PHE A 550 12.47 -10.43 26.27
CA PHE A 550 13.75 -9.77 26.02
C PHE A 550 14.76 -10.82 25.57
N ASN A 551 15.20 -10.71 24.32
CA ASN A 551 16.17 -11.60 23.69
C ASN A 551 17.53 -10.89 23.59
N GLY A 552 18.03 -10.40 24.72
CA GLY A 552 19.25 -9.61 24.78
C GLY A 552 19.42 -8.85 26.08
N ASP A 553 20.61 -8.31 26.28
CA ASP A 553 20.92 -7.44 27.42
C ASP A 553 20.43 -6.02 27.14
N ILE A 554 19.80 -5.38 28.12
CA ILE A 554 19.56 -3.94 28.08
C ILE A 554 20.68 -3.29 28.86
N ILE A 555 21.51 -2.52 28.18
CA ILE A 555 22.80 -2.16 28.73
C ILE A 555 22.65 -1.02 29.74
N GLN A 556 21.86 0.01 29.45
CA GLN A 556 21.72 1.16 30.32
C GLN A 556 20.40 1.15 31.09
N SER A 557 19.28 1.37 30.40
CA SER A 557 17.99 1.60 31.06
C SER A 557 16.80 0.96 30.33
N CYS A 558 15.89 0.40 31.12
CA CYS A 558 14.64 -0.17 30.63
C CYS A 558 13.46 0.46 31.36
N THR A 559 12.52 1.05 30.62
CA THR A 559 11.18 1.40 31.12
C THR A 559 10.17 0.46 30.50
N LEU A 560 9.57 -0.40 31.32
CA LEU A 560 8.58 -1.39 30.89
C LEU A 560 7.25 -1.16 31.62
N GLY A 561 6.20 -0.87 30.86
CA GLY A 561 4.84 -0.83 31.38
C GLY A 561 3.92 -1.81 30.68
N GLY A 562 2.97 -2.39 31.41
CA GLY A 562 1.95 -3.26 30.80
C GLY A 562 1.10 -2.54 29.74
N LEU A 563 0.94 -1.22 29.84
CA LEU A 563 0.32 -0.38 28.82
C LEU A 563 1.33 0.58 28.19
N VAL A 564 2.08 1.31 29.01
CA VAL A 564 2.96 2.38 28.55
C VAL A 564 4.33 2.32 29.21
N GLY A 565 5.39 2.34 28.41
CA GLY A 565 6.77 2.38 28.92
C GLY A 565 7.05 3.68 29.69
N ALA A 566 6.88 4.82 29.02
CA ALA A 566 7.00 6.17 29.60
C ALA A 566 5.74 7.00 29.33
N ALA A 567 5.10 7.56 30.36
CA ALA A 567 3.87 8.33 30.23
C ALA A 567 4.00 9.73 30.81
N GLU A 568 3.61 10.76 30.05
CA GLU A 568 3.55 12.17 30.49
C GLU A 568 2.11 12.71 30.56
N ASN A 569 1.12 11.86 30.31
CA ASN A 569 -0.28 12.28 30.16
C ASN A 569 -1.30 11.32 30.77
N THR A 570 -2.58 11.63 30.60
CA THR A 570 -3.68 10.98 31.32
C THR A 570 -3.97 9.57 30.78
N ILE A 571 -3.98 8.59 31.68
CA ILE A 571 -4.36 7.20 31.40
C ILE A 571 -5.42 6.78 32.42
N HIS A 572 -6.60 6.36 31.96
CA HIS A 572 -7.69 5.90 32.82
C HIS A 572 -8.53 4.82 32.14
N ASP A 573 -9.19 3.95 32.91
CA ASP A 573 -10.07 2.89 32.38
C ASP A 573 -9.38 1.93 31.40
N CYS A 574 -8.07 1.73 31.55
CA CYS A 574 -7.27 0.81 30.74
C CYS A 574 -6.86 -0.43 31.54
N THR A 575 -6.64 -1.54 30.84
CA THR A 575 -6.28 -2.82 31.48
C THR A 575 -5.06 -3.45 30.84
N ASN A 576 -4.11 -3.89 31.66
CA ASN A 576 -3.09 -4.84 31.22
C ASN A 576 -3.42 -6.23 31.79
N ASN A 577 -3.53 -7.21 30.90
CA ASN A 577 -3.75 -8.62 31.23
C ASN A 577 -2.52 -9.49 30.96
N ALA A 578 -1.46 -8.92 30.39
CA ALA A 578 -0.22 -9.63 30.11
C ALA A 578 0.72 -9.64 31.34
N PRO A 579 1.51 -10.71 31.53
CA PRO A 579 2.60 -10.70 32.50
C PRO A 579 3.61 -9.60 32.16
N VAL A 580 3.98 -8.79 33.17
CA VAL A 580 5.04 -7.79 33.05
C VAL A 580 6.25 -8.28 33.84
N VAL A 581 7.25 -8.77 33.12
CA VAL A 581 8.51 -9.24 33.70
C VAL A 581 9.63 -8.36 33.15
N GLY A 582 10.19 -7.52 34.02
CA GLY A 582 11.28 -6.62 33.65
C GLY A 582 12.57 -7.38 33.32
N ASN A 583 13.40 -6.77 32.48
CA ASN A 583 14.78 -7.17 32.27
C ASN A 583 15.71 -6.32 33.17
N ASN A 584 16.83 -6.90 33.61
CA ASN A 584 17.82 -6.22 34.44
C ASN A 584 18.71 -5.34 33.57
N GLY A 585 18.40 -4.05 33.47
CA GLY A 585 19.32 -3.05 32.97
C GLY A 585 20.46 -2.84 33.96
N THR A 586 21.68 -2.54 33.49
CA THR A 586 22.82 -2.41 34.42
C THR A 586 22.73 -1.15 35.31
N TRP A 587 21.90 -0.16 34.95
CA TRP A 587 21.75 1.09 35.70
C TRP A 587 20.35 1.31 36.27
N LEU A 588 19.31 1.15 35.45
CA LEU A 588 17.96 1.52 35.84
C LEU A 588 16.92 0.67 35.11
N SER A 589 16.21 -0.16 35.88
CA SER A 589 15.01 -0.84 35.42
C SER A 589 13.80 -0.28 36.15
N ARG A 590 12.85 0.27 35.38
CA ARG A 590 11.54 0.71 35.88
C ARG A 590 10.49 -0.20 35.26
N THR A 591 9.80 -0.96 36.11
CA THR A 591 8.81 -1.92 35.65
C THR A 591 7.51 -1.71 36.42
N GLY A 592 6.42 -1.49 35.69
CA GLY A 592 5.10 -1.29 36.27
C GLY A 592 4.03 -2.08 35.54
N GLY A 593 3.04 -2.55 36.30
CA GLY A 593 1.94 -3.35 35.74
C GLY A 593 1.10 -2.60 34.70
N LEU A 594 1.08 -1.27 34.74
CA LEU A 594 0.43 -0.41 33.75
C LEU A 594 1.45 0.56 33.12
N ILE A 595 2.13 1.36 33.95
CA ILE A 595 3.06 2.40 33.51
C ILE A 595 4.45 2.08 34.04
N GLY A 596 5.46 2.04 33.17
CA GLY A 596 6.86 1.83 33.59
C GLY A 596 7.44 3.06 34.28
N MET A 597 7.26 4.23 33.69
CA MET A 597 7.69 5.52 34.20
C MET A 597 6.61 6.57 33.99
N ALA A 598 6.19 7.25 35.07
CA ALA A 598 5.38 8.45 34.97
C ALA A 598 6.31 9.69 34.96
N GLY A 599 6.18 10.50 33.91
CA GLY A 599 6.69 11.86 33.84
C GLY A 599 5.91 12.80 34.76
N LYS A 600 6.39 14.03 34.89
CA LYS A 600 5.76 15.05 35.73
C LYS A 600 4.55 15.70 35.07
#